data_AF-A0A7V9ZFA3-F1
#
_entry.id   AF-A0A7V9ZFA3-F1
#
_cell.length_a   1.000
_cell.length_b   1.000
_cell.length_c   1.000
_cell.angle_alpha   90.00
_cell.angle_beta   90.00
_cell.angle_gamma   90.00
#
_symmetry.space_group_name_H-M   'P 1'
#
loop_
_entity.id
_entity.type
_entity.pdbx_description
1 polymer ?
#
loop_
_entity_poly.entity_id
_entity_poly.type
_entity_poly.pdbx_seq_one_letter_code
_entity_poly.pdbx_strand_id
1 'polypeptide(L)' 'MAEYVRTGDTIRFVHTEVPEEFQGQGIGETLAGVALDYARAENLRVVPMCQFIDAYMRRHPDYEPLRRDVEARE' A
#
# COMPACT_ATOMS: atom_id res chain seq x y z
N MET A 1 -5.58 3.79 -9.68
CA MET A 1 -6.09 2.59 -8.99
C MET A 1 -4.99 1.97 -8.16
N ALA A 2 -5.31 1.36 -7.01
CA ALA A 2 -4.40 0.50 -6.25
C ALA A 2 -4.89 -0.95 -6.31
N GLU A 3 -4.07 -1.83 -6.88
CA GLU A 3 -4.39 -3.25 -7.01
C GLU A 3 -3.78 -4.04 -5.84
N TYR A 4 -4.56 -5.00 -5.33
CA TYR A 4 -4.14 -5.81 -4.21
C TYR A 4 -4.64 -7.26 -4.26
N VAL A 5 -3.95 -8.12 -3.53
CA VAL A 5 -4.37 -9.49 -3.23
C VAL A 5 -4.51 -9.66 -1.72
N ARG A 6 -5.68 -10.09 -1.25
CA ARG A 6 -5.93 -10.36 0.18
C ARG A 6 -5.86 -11.86 0.45
N THR A 7 -5.17 -12.24 1.53
CA THR A 7 -5.07 -13.63 2.00
C THR A 7 -5.06 -13.63 3.52
N GLY A 8 -6.17 -14.06 4.15
CA GLY A 8 -6.33 -14.01 5.60
C GLY A 8 -6.19 -12.59 6.14
N ASP A 9 -5.32 -12.41 7.13
CA ASP A 9 -4.97 -11.12 7.74
C ASP A 9 -3.99 -10.29 6.89
N THR A 10 -3.55 -10.77 5.72
CA THR A 10 -2.53 -10.09 4.91
C THR A 10 -3.12 -9.51 3.63
N ILE A 11 -2.76 -8.28 3.31
CA ILE A 11 -3.04 -7.60 2.04
C ILE A 11 -1.74 -7.25 1.33
N ARG A 12 -1.59 -7.68 0.08
CA ARG A 12 -0.42 -7.42 -0.76
C ARG A 12 -0.79 -6.37 -1.79
N PHE A 13 -0.19 -5.18 -1.72
CA PHE A 13 -0.36 -4.18 -2.77
C PHE A 13 0.63 -4.47 -3.89
N VAL A 14 0.12 -4.86 -5.05
CA VAL A 14 0.93 -5.38 -6.17
C VAL A 14 1.21 -4.33 -7.23
N HIS A 15 0.29 -3.39 -7.42
CA HIS A 15 0.45 -2.33 -8.40
C HIS A 15 -0.34 -1.09 -7.99
N THR A 16 0.14 0.08 -8.38
CA THR A 16 -0.58 1.34 -8.21
C THR A 16 -0.31 2.17 -9.44
N GLU A 17 -1.38 2.57 -10.12
CA GLU A 17 -1.32 3.34 -11.36
C GLU A 17 -2.13 4.61 -11.24
N VAL A 18 -1.56 5.70 -11.76
CA VAL A 18 -2.25 6.95 -12.03
C VAL A 18 -2.08 7.23 -13.52
N PRO A 19 -3.17 7.42 -14.28
CA PRO A 19 -3.08 7.78 -15.69
C PRO A 19 -2.19 9.01 -15.89
N GLU A 20 -1.43 9.05 -16.99
CA GLU A 20 -0.41 10.08 -17.23
C GLU A 20 -0.97 11.50 -17.12
N GLU A 21 -2.18 11.73 -17.65
CA GLU A 21 -2.90 13.01 -17.59
C GLU A 21 -3.15 13.53 -16.16
N PHE A 22 -3.08 12.64 -15.16
CA PHE A 22 -3.34 12.91 -13.75
C PHE A 22 -2.08 12.85 -12.87
N GLN A 23 -0.90 12.60 -13.46
CA GLN A 23 0.36 12.59 -12.73
C GLN A 23 0.73 14.00 -12.22
N GLY A 24 1.48 14.05 -11.12
CA GLY A 24 1.90 15.32 -10.49
C GLY A 24 0.82 16.04 -9.67
N GLN A 25 -0.41 15.52 -9.63
CA GLN A 25 -1.54 16.15 -8.92
C GLN A 25 -1.81 15.57 -7.52
N GLY A 26 -0.90 14.74 -6.99
CA GLY A 26 -1.06 14.12 -5.65
C GLY A 26 -2.07 12.96 -5.58
N ILE A 27 -2.64 12.54 -6.71
CA ILE A 27 -3.63 11.45 -6.78
C ILE A 27 -3.02 10.11 -6.31
N GLY A 28 -1.75 9.85 -6.64
CA GLY A 28 -1.06 8.65 -6.16
C GLY A 28 -0.96 8.61 -4.63
N GLU A 29 -0.61 9.72 -4.00
CA GLU A 29 -0.51 9.79 -2.53
C GLU A 29 -1.88 9.62 -1.87
N THR A 30 -2.93 10.16 -2.49
CA THR A 30 -4.31 9.95 -2.03
C THR A 30 -4.72 8.49 -2.13
N LEU A 31 -4.44 7.83 -3.26
CA LEU A 31 -4.75 6.41 -3.46
C LEU A 31 -4.01 5.52 -2.46
N ALA A 32 -2.72 5.78 -2.22
CA ALA A 32 -1.93 5.03 -1.25
C ALA A 32 -2.46 5.20 0.18
N GLY A 33 -2.72 6.45 0.60
CA GLY A 33 -3.25 6.74 1.93
C GLY A 33 -4.59 6.04 2.17
N VAL A 34 -5.55 6.18 1.25
CA VAL A 34 -6.87 5.52 1.36
C VAL A 34 -6.73 4.00 1.42
N ALA A 35 -5.86 3.41 0.59
CA ALA A 35 -5.66 1.97 0.57
C ALA A 35 -5.04 1.44 1.87
N LEU A 36 -4.07 2.16 2.45
CA LEU A 36 -3.42 1.79 3.71
C LEU A 36 -4.33 2.05 4.92
N ASP A 37 -5.14 3.11 4.90
CA ASP A 37 -6.15 3.35 5.92
C ASP A 37 -7.21 2.25 5.95
N TYR A 38 -7.62 1.76 4.78
CA TYR A 38 -8.48 0.58 4.69
C TYR A 38 -7.82 -0.65 5.34
N ALA A 39 -6.54 -0.92 5.03
CA ALA A 39 -5.81 -2.02 5.65
C ALA A 39 -5.75 -1.89 7.18
N ARG A 40 -5.52 -0.67 7.69
CA ARG A 40 -5.54 -0.37 9.13
C ARG A 40 -6.91 -0.63 9.76
N ALA A 41 -7.99 -0.12 9.15
CA ALA A 41 -9.35 -0.27 9.67
C ALA A 41 -9.77 -1.75 9.74
N GLU A 42 -9.31 -2.54 8.80
CA GLU A 42 -9.56 -3.99 8.71
C GLU A 42 -8.60 -4.84 9.56
N ASN A 43 -7.68 -4.22 10.32
CA ASN A 43 -6.62 -4.89 11.09
C ASN A 43 -5.76 -5.84 10.24
N LEU A 44 -5.43 -5.44 9.01
CA LEU A 44 -4.63 -6.21 8.07
C LEU A 44 -3.14 -5.85 8.15
N ARG A 45 -2.29 -6.85 7.94
CA ARG A 45 -0.87 -6.67 7.66
C ARG A 45 -0.63 -6.40 6.18
N VAL A 46 0.22 -5.43 5.89
CA VAL A 46 0.48 -4.92 4.54
C VAL A 46 1.82 -5.45 4.05
N VAL A 47 1.81 -6.09 2.88
CA VAL A 47 3.03 -6.43 2.14
C VAL A 47 3.11 -5.50 0.91
N PRO A 48 3.99 -4.48 0.93
CA PRO A 48 4.07 -3.49 -0.14
C PRO A 48 4.94 -4.00 -1.30
N MET A 49 4.38 -4.85 -2.17
CA MET A 49 5.11 -5.35 -3.35
C MET A 49 5.28 -4.28 -4.43
N CYS A 50 4.37 -3.31 -4.51
CA CYS A 50 4.50 -2.14 -5.35
C CYS A 50 5.51 -1.15 -4.75
N GLN A 51 6.53 -0.77 -5.54
CA GLN A 51 7.54 0.21 -5.15
C GLN A 51 6.95 1.57 -4.72
N PHE A 52 5.80 1.96 -5.29
CA PHE A 52 5.14 3.21 -4.93
C PHE A 52 4.58 3.17 -3.51
N ILE A 53 3.86 2.09 -3.18
CA ILE A 53 3.32 1.88 -1.82
C ILE A 53 4.46 1.71 -0.82
N ASP A 54 5.52 0.98 -1.19
CA ASP A 54 6.71 0.85 -0.35
C ASP A 54 7.33 2.20 -0.01
N ALA A 55 7.57 3.03 -1.03
CA ALA A 55 8.10 4.38 -0.86
C ALA A 55 7.16 5.28 -0.04
N TYR A 56 5.84 5.16 -0.26
CA TYR A 56 4.84 5.90 0.50
C TYR A 56 4.89 5.54 1.98
N MET A 57 4.87 4.24 2.33
CA MET A 57 4.97 3.80 3.73
C MET A 57 6.25 4.29 4.40
N ARG A 58 7.40 4.27 3.70
CA ARG A 58 8.66 4.81 4.24
C ARG A 58 8.60 6.32 4.53
N ARG A 59 7.83 7.09 3.75
CA ARG A 59 7.61 8.53 3.95
C ARG A 59 6.56 8.83 5.02
N HIS A 60 5.70 7.86 5.33
CA HIS A 60 4.59 7.95 6.28
C HIS A 60 4.74 6.86 7.37
N PRO A 61 5.63 7.06 8.35
CA PRO A 61 5.98 6.04 9.35
C PRO A 61 4.81 5.60 10.23
N ASP A 62 3.70 6.35 10.26
CA ASP A 62 2.45 5.93 10.92
C ASP A 62 1.87 4.63 10.37
N TYR A 63 2.22 4.26 9.13
CA TYR A 63 1.82 2.98 8.50
C TYR A 63 2.82 1.84 8.73
N GLU A 64 4.00 2.12 9.28
CA GLU A 64 5.03 1.12 9.55
C GLU A 64 4.54 -0.04 10.44
N PRO A 65 3.68 0.17 11.46
CA PRO A 65 3.12 -0.93 12.24
C PRO A 65 2.30 -1.95 11.44
N LEU A 66 1.78 -1.57 10.28
CA LEU A 66 1.06 -2.49 9.38
C LEU A 66 2.02 -3.31 8.52
N ARG A 67 3.26 -2.84 8.33
CA ARG A 67 4.20 -3.38 7.36
C ARG A 67 4.62 -4.81 7.72
N ARG A 68 4.64 -5.68 6.71
CA ARG A 68 5.18 -7.04 6.78
C ARG A 68 6.16 -7.23 5.63
N ASP A 69 7.36 -7.70 5.94
CA ASP A 69 8.38 -7.98 4.95
C ASP A 69 7.93 -9.06 3.94
N VAL A 70 8.30 -8.86 2.68
CA VAL A 70 7.97 -9.76 1.56
C VAL A 70 8.59 -11.16 1.77
N GLU A 71 9.65 -11.24 2.58
CA GLU A 71 10.42 -12.46 2.86
C GLU A 71 9.82 -13.33 3.98
N ALA A 72 8.77 -12.88 4.69
CA ALA A 72 8.14 -13.63 5.79
C ALA A 72 7.24 -14.80 5.31
N ARG A 73 7.71 -15.55 4.31
CA ARG A 73 7.17 -16.86 3.89
C ARG A 73 7.94 -17.96 4.65
N GLU A 74 7.48 -18.25 5.86
CA GLU A 74 7.64 -19.57 6.47
C GLU A 74 6.34 -20.36 6.29
#